data_AF-A0A8T3MPX9-F1
#
_entry.id   AF-A0A8T3MPX9-F1
#
_cell.length_a   1.000
_cell.length_b   1.000
_cell.length_c   1.000
_cell.angle_alpha   90.00
_cell.angle_beta   90.00
_cell.angle_gamma   90.00
#
_symmetry.space_group_name_H-M   'P 1'
#
loop_
_entity.id
_entity.type
_entity.pdbx_description
1 polymer ?
#
loop_
_entity_poly.entity_id
_entity_poly.type
_entity_poly.pdbx_seq_one_letter_code
_entity_poly.pdbx_strand_id
1 'polypeptide(L)'
;MARAYGRVYAATAAAGRKPRGRRTFDLLIAATALAAGLPLYTRNSADFSELGGLLEIIQVEPVADPSVGREVIEPPQSKDG
;
A
#
# COMPACT_ATOMS: atom_id res chain seq x y z
N MET A 1 -9.77 -6.38 9.12
CA MET A 1 -8.62 -5.49 9.41
C MET A 1 -7.83 -5.87 10.66
N ALA A 2 -8.43 -6.02 11.85
CA ALA A 2 -7.66 -6.26 13.09
C ALA A 2 -6.65 -7.44 13.03
N ARG A 3 -7.06 -8.61 12.50
CA ARG A 3 -6.17 -9.78 12.34
C ARG A 3 -4.99 -9.51 11.39
N ALA A 4 -5.25 -8.87 10.25
CA ALA A 4 -4.22 -8.52 9.27
C ALA A 4 -3.24 -7.51 9.85
N TYR A 5 -3.75 -6.49 10.56
CA TYR A 5 -2.93 -5.50 11.24
C TYR A 5 -2.04 -6.14 12.31
N GLY A 6 -2.57 -7.06 13.12
CA GLY A 6 -1.78 -7.80 14.11
C GLY A 6 -0.62 -8.58 13.50
N ARG A 7 -0.84 -9.25 12.36
CA ARG A 7 0.22 -9.98 11.63
C ARG A 7 1.29 -9.03 11.07
N VAL A 8 0.87 -7.95 10.43
CA VAL A 8 1.77 -6.92 9.89
C VAL A 8 2.60 -6.28 11.02
N TYR A 9 1.96 -5.89 12.11
CA TYR A 9 2.62 -5.33 13.28
C TYR A 9 3.64 -6.30 13.87
N ALA A 10 3.26 -7.57 14.05
CA ALA A 10 4.14 -8.59 14.61
C ALA A 10 5.38 -8.82 13.74
N ALA A 11 5.22 -8.89 12.41
CA ALA A 11 6.34 -9.03 11.48
C ALA A 11 7.28 -7.81 11.52
N THR A 12 6.73 -6.59 11.51
CA THR A 12 7.52 -5.37 11.64
C THR A 12 8.27 -5.31 12.97
N ALA A 13 7.63 -5.69 14.08
CA ALA A 13 8.27 -5.74 15.39
C ALA A 13 9.37 -6.81 15.44
N ALA A 14 9.15 -8.00 14.86
CA ALA A 14 10.13 -9.07 14.77
C ALA A 14 11.36 -8.68 13.94
N ALA A 15 11.18 -7.80 12.95
CA ALA A 15 12.27 -7.18 12.18
C ALA A 15 13.02 -6.06 12.93
N GLY A 16 12.74 -5.84 14.22
CA GLY A 16 13.40 -4.83 15.06
C GLY A 16 12.97 -3.39 14.78
N ARG A 17 11.96 -3.18 13.93
CA ARG A 17 11.43 -1.84 13.63
C ARG A 17 10.42 -1.42 14.69
N LYS A 18 10.39 -0.12 15.01
CA LYS A 18 9.39 0.46 15.93
C LYS A 18 8.20 1.00 15.13
N PRO A 19 7.00 0.40 15.23
CA PRO A 19 5.80 0.86 14.53
C PRO A 19 5.16 2.04 15.27
N ARG A 20 5.80 3.20 15.19
CA ARG A 20 5.35 4.46 15.81
C ARG A 20 5.38 5.60 14.80
N GLY A 21 4.59 6.65 15.06
CA GLY A 21 4.50 7.82 14.18
C GLY A 21 3.97 7.44 12.80
N ARG A 22 4.59 7.98 11.74
CA ARG A 22 4.23 7.75 10.33
C ARG A 22 4.06 6.26 9.99
N ARG A 23 4.91 5.40 10.55
CA ARG A 23 4.89 3.95 10.29
C ARG A 23 3.57 3.29 10.64
N THR A 24 2.83 3.84 11.61
CA THR A 24 1.51 3.32 12.01
C THR A 24 0.53 3.32 10.83
N PHE A 25 0.55 4.39 10.02
CA PHE A 25 -0.29 4.50 8.83
C PHE A 25 0.20 3.59 7.71
N ASP A 26 1.51 3.48 7.50
CA ASP A 26 2.08 2.54 6.54
C ASP A 26 1.64 1.10 6.83
N LEU A 27 1.67 0.69 8.11
CA LEU A 27 1.20 -0.64 8.51
C LEU A 27 -0.31 -0.82 8.32
N LEU A 28 -1.12 0.23 8.45
CA LEU A 28 -2.56 0.18 8.15
C LEU A 28 -2.81 -0.03 6.65
N ILE A 29 -2.03 0.63 5.78
CA ILE A 29 -2.11 0.44 4.33
C ILE A 29 -1.72 -1.00 3.97
N ALA A 30 -0.60 -1.50 4.49
CA ALA A 30 -0.17 -2.89 4.27
C ALA A 30 -1.20 -3.91 4.80
N ALA A 31 -1.78 -3.66 5.98
CA ALA A 31 -2.82 -4.51 6.54
C ALA A 31 -4.11 -4.50 5.70
N THR A 32 -4.40 -3.38 5.03
CA THR A 32 -5.54 -3.26 4.12
C THR A 32 -5.33 -4.11 2.87
N ALA A 33 -4.16 -4.00 2.23
CA ALA A 33 -3.78 -4.83 1.09
C ALA A 33 -3.81 -6.33 1.44
N LEU A 34 -3.20 -6.69 2.58
CA LEU A 34 -3.20 -8.05 3.09
C LEU A 34 -4.61 -8.59 3.37
N ALA A 35 -5.49 -7.78 3.96
CA ALA A 35 -6.87 -8.19 4.24
C ALA A 35 -7.70 -8.33 2.96
N ALA A 36 -7.38 -7.57 1.91
CA ALA A 36 -8.02 -7.63 0.61
C ALA A 36 -7.44 -8.74 -0.30
N GLY A 37 -6.32 -9.37 0.09
CA GLY A 37 -5.63 -10.34 -0.76
C GLY A 37 -5.01 -9.72 -2.01
N LEU A 38 -4.62 -8.44 -1.92
CA LEU A 38 -4.04 -7.67 -3.03
C LEU A 38 -2.56 -7.36 -2.76
N PRO A 39 -1.73 -7.22 -3.81
CA PRO A 39 -0.37 -6.70 -3.67
C PRO A 39 -0.39 -5.23 -3.23
N LEU A 40 0.68 -4.80 -2.56
CA LEU A 40 0.90 -3.41 -2.21
C LEU A 40 1.79 -2.74 -3.25
N TYR A 41 1.17 -1.91 -4.09
CA TYR A 41 1.88 -1.01 -4.99
C TYR A 41 2.36 0.23 -4.24
N THR A 42 3.66 0.53 -4.31
CA THR A 42 4.24 1.67 -3.60
C THR A 42 5.51 2.17 -4.29
N ARG A 43 5.80 3.46 -4.15
CA ARG A 43 7.11 4.03 -4.55
C ARG A 43 8.18 3.80 -3.48
N ASN A 44 7.78 3.43 -2.27
CA ASN A 44 8.68 3.26 -1.12
C ASN A 44 8.72 1.79 -0.69
N SER A 45 9.02 0.88 -1.63
CA SER A 45 8.99 -0.57 -1.39
C SER A 45 9.92 -1.00 -0.24
N ALA A 46 11.07 -0.33 -0.11
CA ALA A 46 12.06 -0.57 0.93
C ALA A 46 11.48 -0.45 2.35
N ASP A 47 10.51 0.45 2.54
CA ASP A 47 9.83 0.64 3.82
C ASP A 47 9.02 -0.60 4.22
N PHE A 48 8.68 -1.50 3.30
CA PHE A 48 7.84 -2.67 3.56
C PHE A 48 8.57 -4.00 3.41
N SER A 49 9.87 -3.98 3.12
CA SER A 49 10.66 -5.17 2.77
C SER A 49 10.53 -6.34 3.75
N GLU A 50 10.36 -6.07 5.04
CA GLU A 50 10.19 -7.12 6.05
C GLU A 50 8.86 -7.87 5.97
N LEU A 51 7.88 -7.33 5.24
CA LEU A 51 6.55 -7.90 5.07
C LEU A 51 6.43 -8.82 3.84
N GLY A 52 7.51 -9.02 3.07
CA GLY A 52 7.48 -9.82 1.83
C GLY A 52 7.03 -11.27 2.02
N GLY A 53 7.18 -11.84 3.23
CA GLY A 53 6.65 -13.16 3.56
C GLY A 53 5.15 -13.20 3.90
N LEU A 54 4.50 -12.04 4.02
CA LEU A 54 3.07 -11.90 4.33
C LEU A 54 2.27 -11.33 3.16
N LEU A 55 2.87 -10.46 2.35
CA LEU A 55 2.23 -9.62 1.35
C LEU A 55 3.21 -9.40 0.19
N GLU A 56 2.72 -9.53 -1.04
CA GLU A 56 3.47 -9.13 -2.22
C GLU A 56 3.59 -7.60 -2.28
N ILE A 57 4.80 -7.10 -2.53
CA ILE A 57 5.09 -5.67 -2.59
C ILE A 57 5.65 -5.37 -3.97
N ILE A 58 5.00 -4.45 -4.68
CA ILE A 58 5.37 -4.08 -6.05
C ILE A 58 5.84 -2.63 -6.04
N GLN A 59 7.12 -2.44 -6.39
CA GLN A 59 7.65 -1.09 -6.58
C GLN A 59 7.06 -0.49 -7.85
N VAL A 60 6.50 0.71 -7.73
CA VAL A 60 6.07 1.50 -8.89
C VAL A 60 7.21 2.41 -9.30
N GLU A 61 7.74 2.16 -10.50
CA GLU A 61 8.75 3.04 -11.09
C GLU A 61 8.13 4.39 -11.49
N PRO A 62 8.90 5.50 -11.40
CA PRO A 62 8.45 6.77 -11.95
C PRO A 62 8.12 6.61 -13.43
N VAL A 63 6.97 7.15 -13.85
CA VAL A 63 6.64 7.22 -15.29
C VAL A 63 7.65 8.16 -15.95
N ALA A 64 8.39 7.65 -16.94
CA ALA A 64 9.44 8.39 -17.64
C ALA A 64 8.91 9.60 -18.43
N ASP A 65 7.65 9.54 -18.87
CA ASP A 65 6.94 10.65 -19.48
C ASP A 65 5.78 11.11 -18.57
N PRO A 66 5.89 12.28 -17.90
CA PRO A 66 4.83 12.81 -17.05
C PRO A 66 3.52 13.15 -17.79
N SER A 67 3.50 13.05 -19.13
CA SER A 67 2.32 13.20 -19.97
C SER A 67 1.44 11.93 -19.99
N VAL A 68 2.01 10.76 -19.70
CA VAL A 68 1.31 9.47 -19.70
C VAL A 68 0.77 9.20 -18.29
N GLY A 69 -0.55 9.31 -18.10
CA GLY A 69 -1.21 9.01 -16.80
C GLY A 69 -2.22 10.05 -16.33
N ARG A 70 -2.39 11.17 -17.02
CA ARG A 70 -3.57 12.04 -16.84
C ARG A 70 -4.77 11.50 -17.60
N GLU A 71 -5.19 10.29 -17.31
CA GLU A 71 -6.55 9.91 -17.67
C GLU A 71 -7.45 10.58 -16.62
N VAL A 72 -8.02 11.72 -16.99
CA VAL A 72 -9.05 12.37 -16.18
C VAL A 72 -10.22 11.40 -16.16
N ILE A 73 -10.47 10.77 -15.01
CA ILE A 73 -11.71 10.03 -14.80
C ILE A 73 -12.83 11.07 -14.83
N GLU A 74 -13.42 11.28 -16.00
CA GLU A 74 -14.55 12.19 -16.13
C GLU A 74 -15.70 11.63 -15.30
N PRO A 75 -16.34 12.47 -14.45
CA PRO A 75 -17.53 12.04 -13.74
C PRO A 75 -18.59 11.62 -14.77
N PRO A 76 -19.39 10.58 -14.47
CA PRO A 76 -20.42 10.12 -15.39
C PRO A 76 -21.33 11.30 -15.74
N GLN A 77 -21.44 11.61 -17.04
CA GLN A 77 -22.30 12.67 -17.52
C GLN A 77 -23.74 12.35 -17.12
N SER A 78 -24.34 13.23 -16.33
CA SER A 78 -25.73 13.16 -15.93
C SER A 78 -26.60 13.15 -17.19
N LYS A 79 -27.22 12.00 -17.49
CA LYS A 79 -28.33 11.94 -18.45
C LYS A 79 -29.61 12.23 -17.71
N ASP A 80 -29.84 13.50 -17.39
CA ASP A 80 -31.16 13.99 -17.00
C ASP A 80 -31.40 15.33 -17.70
N GLY A 81 -32.46 15.33 -18.53
CA GLY A 81 -32.89 16.42 -19.40
C GLY A 81 -33.78 15.88 -20.51
#